data_AF-A0A0V1CU35-F1
#
_entry.id   AF-A0A0V1CU35-F1
#
_cell.length_a   1.000
_cell.length_b   1.000
_cell.length_c   1.000
_cell.angle_alpha   90.00
_cell.angle_beta   90.00
_cell.angle_gamma   90.00
#
_symmetry.space_group_name_H-M   'P 1'
#
loop_
_entity.id
_entity.type
_entity.pdbx_description
1 polymer ?
#
loop_
_entity_poly.entity_id
_entity_poly.type
_entity_poly.pdbx_seq_one_letter_code
_entity_poly.pdbx_strand_id
1 'polypeptide(L)'
;LFAGAAGGNWAGSPQSVTLNNGHSFAKALEHVIAANAENKFISYNNDPPDVPKVRTKSNSKGVLMMDTGNNDAAAWIVHTVPGFPKARTGYLFPPAEVQKGHLLICLTIKEDQIDTIGKC
;
A
#
# COMPACT_ATOMS: atom_id res chain seq x y z
N LEU A 1 2.65 -14.39 4.82
CA LEU A 1 1.38 -14.81 5.45
C LEU A 1 0.35 -13.71 5.23
N PHE A 2 -0.94 -14.01 5.29
CA PHE A 2 -2.02 -13.01 5.28
C PHE A 2 -3.12 -13.38 6.29
N ALA A 3 -3.85 -12.38 6.75
CA ALA A 3 -5.03 -12.49 7.62
C ALA A 3 -6.01 -11.33 7.30
N GLY A 4 -7.29 -11.47 7.62
CA GLY A 4 -8.33 -10.49 7.26
C GLY A 4 -9.59 -10.55 8.12
N ALA A 5 -10.48 -9.57 7.94
CA ALA A 5 -11.61 -9.25 8.81
C ALA A 5 -12.62 -10.39 9.07
N ALA A 6 -12.60 -11.47 8.28
CA ALA A 6 -13.46 -12.64 8.47
C ALA A 6 -13.00 -13.58 9.61
N GLY A 7 -12.18 -13.12 10.57
CA GLY A 7 -11.76 -13.92 11.73
C GLY A 7 -10.83 -15.08 11.37
N GLY A 8 -10.08 -14.99 10.26
CA GLY A 8 -9.19 -16.05 9.81
C GLY A 8 -7.84 -16.06 10.54
N ASN A 9 -7.35 -17.26 10.86
CA ASN A 9 -5.96 -17.47 11.26
C ASN A 9 -5.00 -17.01 10.15
N TRP A 10 -3.75 -16.72 10.52
CA TRP A 10 -2.69 -16.49 9.54
C TRP A 10 -2.57 -17.67 8.57
N ALA A 11 -2.67 -17.38 7.28
CA ALA A 11 -2.55 -18.36 6.21
C ALA A 11 -1.34 -18.07 5.31
N GLY A 12 -0.82 -19.11 4.67
CA GLY A 12 0.21 -19.00 3.62
C GLY A 12 -0.30 -18.17 2.45
N SER A 13 0.53 -17.26 1.92
CA SER A 13 0.16 -16.49 0.72
C SER A 13 -0.10 -17.45 -0.46
N PRO A 14 -1.18 -17.28 -1.25
CA PRO A 14 -1.48 -18.19 -2.35
C PRO A 14 -0.41 -18.14 -3.46
N GLN A 15 0.26 -17.00 -3.60
CA GLN A 15 1.28 -16.72 -4.61
C GLN A 15 2.47 -15.97 -3.98
N SER A 16 3.61 -16.00 -4.69
CA SER A 16 4.81 -15.22 -4.32
C SER A 16 4.50 -13.71 -4.36
N VAL A 17 5.11 -12.96 -3.44
CA VAL A 17 5.01 -11.49 -3.40
C VAL A 17 5.64 -10.80 -4.62
N THR A 18 6.40 -11.52 -5.44
CA THR A 18 7.00 -11.00 -6.66
C THR A 18 6.05 -11.01 -7.86
N LEU A 19 4.90 -11.70 -7.75
CA LEU A 19 3.90 -11.76 -8.81
C LEU A 19 2.98 -10.53 -8.73
N ASN A 20 2.35 -10.17 -9.84
CA ASN A 20 1.51 -8.97 -9.90
C ASN A 20 0.07 -9.20 -9.41
N ASN A 21 -0.26 -10.40 -8.93
CA ASN A 21 -1.60 -10.75 -8.46
C ASN A 21 -1.55 -12.01 -7.56
N GLY A 22 -2.68 -12.33 -6.92
CA GLY A 22 -2.84 -13.54 -6.11
C GLY A 22 -2.33 -13.42 -4.69
N HIS A 23 -2.05 -12.20 -4.22
CA HIS A 23 -1.69 -11.90 -2.83
C HIS A 23 -2.07 -10.48 -2.43
N SER A 24 -2.06 -10.21 -1.11
CA SER A 24 -2.55 -8.96 -0.53
C SER A 24 -1.78 -7.71 -0.97
N PHE A 25 -0.45 -7.79 -1.12
CA PHE A 25 0.36 -6.63 -1.54
C PHE A 25 -0.01 -6.08 -2.92
N ALA A 26 -0.25 -6.95 -3.91
CA ALA A 26 -0.64 -6.52 -5.24
C ALA A 26 -2.07 -6.01 -5.25
N LYS A 27 -2.99 -6.74 -4.58
CA LYS A 27 -4.41 -6.39 -4.54
C LYS A 27 -4.67 -5.06 -3.83
N ALA A 28 -4.02 -4.82 -2.70
CA ALA A 28 -4.21 -3.59 -1.92
C ALA A 28 -3.77 -2.33 -2.67
N LEU A 29 -2.88 -2.45 -3.66
CA LEU A 29 -2.27 -1.30 -4.35
C LEU A 29 -2.55 -1.29 -5.86
N GLU A 30 -3.50 -2.10 -6.33
CA GLU A 30 -3.78 -2.28 -7.76
C GLU A 30 -4.09 -0.95 -8.45
N HIS A 31 -4.86 -0.06 -7.80
CA HIS A 31 -5.22 1.26 -8.33
C HIS A 31 -4.21 2.38 -8.04
N VAL A 32 -3.14 2.06 -7.30
CA VAL A 32 -1.98 2.95 -7.08
C VAL A 32 -0.92 2.66 -8.14
N ILE A 33 -0.76 1.38 -8.46
CA ILE A 33 0.26 0.84 -9.34
C ILE A 33 -0.18 0.91 -10.81
N ALA A 34 -1.45 0.67 -11.10
CA ALA A 34 -2.06 0.90 -12.40
C ALA A 34 -2.83 2.22 -12.39
N ALA A 35 -2.89 2.90 -13.54
CA ALA A 35 -3.65 4.13 -13.68
C ALA A 35 -5.16 3.81 -13.57
N ASN A 36 -5.83 4.44 -12.60
CA ASN A 36 -7.28 4.50 -12.50
C ASN A 36 -7.69 5.98 -12.37
N ALA A 37 -8.63 6.43 -13.20
CA ALA A 37 -9.09 7.82 -13.21
C ALA A 37 -9.90 8.19 -11.95
N GLU A 38 -10.63 7.21 -11.42
CA GLU A 38 -11.53 7.35 -10.26
C GLU A 38 -10.74 7.25 -8.94
N ASN A 39 -9.57 6.61 -8.94
CA ASN A 39 -8.75 6.50 -7.73
C ASN A 39 -7.80 7.70 -7.57
N LYS A 40 -7.86 8.37 -6.41
CA LYS A 40 -6.88 9.37 -5.95
C LYS A 40 -6.09 8.79 -4.80
N PHE A 41 -4.79 9.07 -4.74
CA PHE A 41 -3.94 8.57 -3.66
C PHE A 41 -2.80 9.51 -3.33
N ILE A 42 -2.33 9.39 -2.09
CA ILE A 42 -1.10 9.98 -1.58
C ILE A 42 -0.24 8.84 -1.05
N SER A 43 0.99 8.73 -1.55
CA SER A 43 1.99 7.80 -1.03
C SER A 43 3.03 8.56 -0.22
N TYR A 44 3.37 8.05 0.95
CA TYR A 44 4.45 8.56 1.78
C TYR A 44 5.45 7.44 2.08
N ASN A 45 6.74 7.74 1.99
CA ASN A 45 7.81 6.79 2.29
C ASN A 45 9.07 7.58 2.62
N ASN A 46 9.84 7.13 3.62
CA ASN A 46 11.13 7.72 3.97
C ASN A 46 12.31 7.16 3.15
N ASP A 47 12.03 6.21 2.25
CA ASP A 47 12.91 5.76 1.19
C ASP A 47 12.06 5.49 -0.07
N PRO A 48 11.54 6.56 -0.73
CA PRO A 48 10.64 6.42 -1.86
C PRO A 48 11.35 5.85 -3.11
N PRO A 49 10.65 5.09 -3.98
CA PRO A 49 11.25 4.57 -5.20
C PRO A 49 11.69 5.69 -6.13
N ASP A 50 12.84 5.52 -6.77
CA ASP A 50 13.35 6.37 -7.84
C ASP A 50 13.53 7.87 -7.48
N VAL A 51 13.47 8.22 -6.18
CA VAL A 51 13.73 9.58 -5.69
C VAL A 51 14.97 9.57 -4.78
N PRO A 52 16.14 9.98 -5.30
CA PRO A 52 17.37 9.99 -4.51
C PRO A 52 17.31 11.05 -3.39
N LYS A 53 17.95 10.74 -2.25
CA LYS A 53 18.23 11.66 -1.12
C LYS A 53 17.05 12.10 -0.25
N VAL A 54 15.87 11.49 -0.36
CA VAL A 54 14.74 11.78 0.55
C VAL A 54 14.81 10.85 1.76
N ARG A 55 15.70 11.14 2.71
CA ARG A 55 15.70 10.48 4.03
C ARG A 55 15.19 11.47 5.07
N THR A 56 13.93 11.31 5.45
CA THR A 56 13.33 12.11 6.53
C THR A 56 13.61 11.45 7.88
N LYS A 57 13.35 12.16 8.99
CA LYS A 57 13.45 11.59 10.35
C LYS A 57 12.38 10.54 10.64
N SER A 58 11.27 10.56 9.91
CA SER A 58 10.19 9.58 10.05
C SER A 58 10.59 8.27 9.38
N ASN A 59 10.20 7.15 9.98
CA ASN A 59 10.33 5.81 9.36
C ASN A 59 9.01 5.31 8.77
N SER A 60 7.95 6.13 8.83
CA SER A 60 6.61 5.78 8.40
C SER A 60 6.53 5.66 6.87
N LYS A 61 5.81 4.64 6.40
CA LYS A 61 5.53 4.40 4.98
C LYS A 61 4.10 3.93 4.81
N GLY A 62 3.47 4.33 3.73
CA GLY A 62 2.09 3.99 3.48
C GLY A 62 1.47 4.71 2.30
N VAL A 63 0.22 4.37 2.07
CA VAL A 63 -0.60 4.95 1.01
C VAL A 63 -1.97 5.24 1.57
N LEU A 64 -2.45 6.45 1.37
CA LEU A 64 -3.84 6.81 1.55
C LEU A 64 -4.47 6.88 0.16
N MET A 65 -5.57 6.18 -0.06
CA MET A 65 -6.26 6.17 -1.35
C MET A 65 -7.78 6.25 -1.17
N MET A 66 -8.44 6.85 -2.15
CA MET A 66 -9.89 6.99 -2.21
C MET A 66 -10.37 6.85 -3.64
N ASP A 67 -11.48 6.15 -3.81
CA ASP A 67 -12.25 6.12 -5.05
C ASP A 67 -13.27 7.28 -5.04
N THR A 68 -13.23 8.14 -6.05
CA THR A 68 -14.14 9.29 -6.17
C THR A 68 -15.49 8.95 -6.79
N GLY A 69 -15.67 7.72 -7.28
CA GLY A 69 -16.92 7.25 -7.91
C GLY A 69 -17.88 6.56 -6.94
N ASN A 70 -17.42 6.18 -5.74
CA ASN A 70 -18.18 5.44 -4.75
C ASN A 70 -18.07 6.10 -3.37
N ASN A 71 -19.15 6.11 -2.60
CA ASN A 71 -19.12 6.68 -1.25
C ASN A 71 -18.41 5.75 -0.26
N ASP A 72 -17.62 6.33 0.64
CA ASP A 72 -16.88 5.63 1.70
C ASP A 72 -15.92 4.56 1.15
N ALA A 73 -15.38 4.79 -0.04
CA ALA A 73 -14.48 3.88 -0.73
C ALA A 73 -13.02 4.32 -0.57
N ALA A 74 -12.59 4.47 0.69
CA ALA A 74 -11.24 4.86 1.03
C ALA A 74 -10.49 3.75 1.80
N ALA A 75 -9.17 3.74 1.61
CA ALA A 75 -8.28 2.82 2.29
C ALA A 75 -7.00 3.51 2.73
N TRP A 76 -6.55 3.16 3.94
CA TRP A 76 -5.25 3.53 4.46
C TRP A 76 -4.38 2.30 4.62
N ILE A 77 -3.24 2.31 3.92
CA ILE A 77 -2.28 1.23 3.89
C ILE A 77 -1.03 1.68 4.61
N VAL A 78 -0.57 0.88 5.57
CA VAL A 78 0.71 1.06 6.25
C VAL A 78 1.60 -0.13 5.91
N HIS A 79 2.85 0.14 5.53
CA HIS A 79 3.79 -0.93 5.20
C HIS A 79 5.22 -0.64 5.66
N THR A 80 6.07 -1.66 5.61
CA THR A 80 7.47 -1.55 6.00
C THR A 80 8.45 -1.53 4.82
N VAL A 81 7.97 -1.75 3.59
CA VAL A 81 8.81 -1.94 2.39
C VAL A 81 9.42 -0.62 1.89
N PRO A 82 10.76 -0.45 1.88
CA PRO A 82 11.42 0.69 1.23
C PRO A 82 11.33 0.56 -0.31
N GLY A 83 11.33 1.67 -1.03
CA GLY A 83 11.27 1.68 -2.50
C GLY A 83 9.92 1.18 -3.07
N PHE A 84 8.84 1.23 -2.30
CA PHE A 84 7.53 0.71 -2.67
C PHE A 84 6.39 1.63 -2.19
N PRO A 85 5.25 1.69 -2.91
CA PRO A 85 5.03 1.18 -4.26
C PRO A 85 5.59 2.10 -5.35
N LYS A 86 5.91 1.54 -6.51
CA LYS A 86 6.20 2.34 -7.70
C LYS A 86 4.90 2.75 -8.40
N ALA A 87 4.34 3.86 -7.96
CA ALA A 87 3.07 4.38 -8.46
C ALA A 87 3.06 4.52 -10.00
N ARG A 88 1.98 4.05 -10.64
CA ARG A 88 1.74 4.15 -12.10
C ARG A 88 2.79 3.50 -13.02
N THR A 89 3.64 2.60 -12.52
CA THR A 89 4.67 1.92 -13.33
C THR A 89 4.50 0.40 -13.43
N GLY A 90 3.42 -0.15 -12.86
CA GLY A 90 3.22 -1.59 -12.77
C GLY A 90 3.80 -2.20 -11.49
N TYR A 91 3.38 -3.43 -11.18
CA TYR A 91 3.71 -4.07 -9.91
C TYR A 91 5.17 -4.51 -9.92
N LEU A 92 5.95 -3.98 -8.98
CA LEU A 92 7.31 -4.40 -8.74
C LEU A 92 7.57 -4.42 -7.24
N PHE A 93 7.69 -5.62 -6.68
CA PHE A 93 8.24 -5.76 -5.34
C PHE A 93 9.76 -5.55 -5.40
N PRO A 94 10.36 -4.69 -4.55
CA PRO A 94 11.78 -4.39 -4.63
C PRO A 94 12.63 -5.66 -4.47
N PRO A 95 13.52 -6.00 -5.42
CA PRO A 95 14.29 -7.26 -5.36
C PRO A 95 15.14 -7.40 -4.09
N ALA A 96 15.69 -6.29 -3.58
CA ALA A 96 16.50 -6.25 -2.35
C ALA A 96 15.69 -6.58 -1.08
N GLU A 97 14.37 -6.54 -1.16
CA GLU A 97 13.45 -6.71 -0.03
C GLU A 97 12.78 -8.10 -0.01
N VAL A 98 12.93 -8.91 -1.07
CA VAL A 98 12.27 -10.23 -1.18
C VAL A 98 12.71 -11.20 -0.08
N GLN A 99 13.97 -11.11 0.36
CA GLN A 99 14.53 -11.98 1.40
C GLN A 99 14.31 -11.44 2.82
N LYS A 100 13.63 -10.29 2.96
CA LYS A 100 13.41 -9.61 4.24
C LYS A 100 11.95 -9.76 4.68
N GLY A 101 11.74 -9.76 5.99
CA GLY A 101 10.41 -9.76 6.58
C GLY A 101 9.75 -8.39 6.44
N HIS A 102 8.57 -8.34 5.84
CA HIS A 102 7.78 -7.11 5.72
C HIS A 102 6.32 -7.32 6.11
N LEU A 103 5.71 -6.23 6.58
CA LEU A 103 4.29 -6.16 6.93
C LEU A 103 3.59 -5.14 6.02
N LEU A 104 2.36 -5.46 5.66
CA LEU A 104 1.40 -4.54 5.06
C LEU A 104 0.06 -4.71 5.76
N ILE A 105 -0.49 -3.61 6.25
CA ILE A 105 -1.82 -3.52 6.86
C ILE A 105 -2.67 -2.64 5.95
N CYS A 106 -3.85 -3.11 5.59
CA CYS A 106 -4.83 -2.35 4.82
C CYS A 106 -6.06 -2.12 5.72
N LEU A 107 -6.40 -0.86 5.95
CA LEU A 107 -7.56 -0.42 6.73
C LEU A 107 -8.56 0.23 5.79
N THR A 108 -9.77 -0.30 5.70
CA THR A 108 -10.89 0.42 5.09
C THR A 108 -11.30 1.54 6.03
N ILE A 109 -11.37 2.76 5.50
CA ILE A 109 -11.76 3.96 6.24
C ILE A 109 -12.90 4.65 5.50
N LYS A 110 -13.72 5.40 6.23
CA LYS A 110 -14.66 6.32 5.60
C LYS A 110 -13.91 7.55 5.09
N GLU A 111 -14.45 8.18 4.06
CA GLU A 111 -13.83 9.37 3.45
C GLU A 111 -13.81 10.54 4.44
N ASP A 112 -14.82 10.66 5.31
CA ASP A 112 -14.87 11.67 6.37
C ASP A 112 -13.77 11.53 7.43
N GLN A 113 -13.10 10.38 7.53
CA GLN A 113 -11.97 10.16 8.44
C GLN A 113 -10.64 10.62 7.86
N ILE A 114 -10.56 10.87 6.54
CA ILE A 114 -9.32 11.28 5.87
C ILE A 114 -8.78 12.57 6.48
N ASP A 115 -9.64 13.57 6.68
CA ASP A 115 -9.26 14.85 7.27
C ASP A 115 -8.75 14.69 8.70
N THR A 116 -9.30 13.73 9.45
CA THR A 116 -8.86 13.43 10.82
C THR A 116 -7.47 12.79 10.83
N ILE A 117 -7.19 11.89 9.88
CA ILE A 117 -5.88 11.22 9.74
C ILE A 117 -4.81 12.20 9.24
N GLY A 118 -5.18 13.09 8.32
CA GLY A 118 -4.27 14.08 7.73
C GLY A 118 -4.02 15.32 8.60
N LYS A 119 -4.78 15.49 9.69
CA LYS A 119 -4.68 16.67 10.55
C LYS A 119 -3.33 16.70 11.27
N CYS A 120 -2.63 17.82 11.13
CA CYS A 120 -1.42 18.16 11.89
C CYS A 120 -1.73 19.16 13.00
#